data_AF-A0AAV4QF19-F1
#
_entry.id   AF-A0AAV4QF19-F1
#
_cell.length_a   1.000
_cell.length_b   1.000
_cell.length_c   1.000
_cell.angle_alpha   90.00
_cell.angle_beta   90.00
_cell.angle_gamma   90.00
#
_symmetry.space_group_name_H-M   'P 1'
#
loop_
_entity.id
_entity.type
_entity.pdbx_description
1 polymer ?
#
loop_
_entity_poly.entity_id
_entity_poly.type
_entity_poly.pdbx_seq_one_letter_code
_entity_poly.pdbx_strand_id
1 'polypeptide(L)'
;MSFYLTLPSDSSLHYFPNNKISSFVTQLPSPITLDGKWEVGLAEIIYPHTWYNINETNNMFGFDLGDGKLNTRKLSPGSYETIPDILKAMALTSHEGKINFKFNPHTKRVKIKTTDGAKVILEKGLCSMLGFQPQVIENIKESSFTADPHTEFPIFYVYSDIVQPVVVGHVEAPLLRVVRISGNDGDVINVLYDRPHYVPVIRQSFQTIEIEIRLNSGNLVPFERGKVIIVLHFRMRQIL
;
A
#
# COMPACT_ATOMS: atom_id res chain seq x y z
N MET A 1 24.28 22.73 13.46
CA MET A 1 23.22 23.43 12.71
C MET A 1 22.21 22.40 12.22
N SER A 2 20.93 22.72 12.27
CA SER A 2 19.86 21.90 11.69
C SER A 2 18.67 22.77 11.32
N PHE A 3 17.81 22.27 10.42
CA PHE A 3 16.58 22.95 9.99
C PHE A 3 15.57 21.93 9.46
N TYR A 4 14.31 22.35 9.35
CA TYR A 4 13.22 21.52 8.84
C TYR A 4 12.67 22.07 7.53
N LEU A 5 12.21 21.17 6.66
CA LEU A 5 11.44 21.51 5.46
C LEU A 5 10.13 20.74 5.48
N THR A 6 9.01 21.45 5.29
CA THR A 6 7.68 20.85 5.13
C THR A 6 7.31 20.85 3.66
N LEU A 7 7.02 19.67 3.11
CA LEU A 7 6.78 19.42 1.69
C LEU A 7 5.37 18.84 1.50
N PRO A 8 4.35 19.69 1.27
CA PRO A 8 3.01 19.23 0.86
C PRO A 8 3.02 18.81 -0.61
N SER A 9 2.40 17.66 -0.93
CA SER A 9 2.40 17.08 -2.28
C SER A 9 1.74 17.94 -3.36
N ASP A 10 0.85 18.85 -2.96
CA ASP A 10 0.07 19.75 -3.82
C ASP A 10 0.64 21.18 -3.92
N SER A 11 1.67 21.51 -3.14
CA SER A 11 2.16 22.89 -2.97
C SER A 11 2.79 23.51 -4.23
N SER A 12 3.27 22.67 -5.16
CA SER A 12 4.07 23.10 -6.32
C SER A 12 3.41 22.78 -7.67
N LEU A 13 2.08 22.59 -7.70
CA LEU A 13 1.34 22.25 -8.92
C LEU A 13 1.47 23.29 -10.04
N HIS A 14 1.77 24.55 -9.71
CA HIS A 14 2.05 25.57 -10.72
C HIS A 14 3.33 25.28 -11.52
N TYR A 15 4.37 24.75 -10.85
CA TYR A 15 5.64 24.38 -11.47
C TYR A 15 5.60 22.96 -12.04
N PHE A 16 4.92 22.05 -11.33
CA PHE A 16 4.87 20.62 -11.64
C PHE A 16 3.41 20.15 -11.72
N PRO A 17 2.70 20.46 -12.83
CA PRO A 17 1.27 20.18 -12.96
C PRO A 17 0.94 18.68 -12.98
N ASN A 18 1.93 17.81 -13.21
CA ASN A 18 1.78 16.36 -13.25
C ASN A 18 2.09 15.68 -11.90
N ASN A 19 2.35 16.44 -10.82
CA ASN A 19 2.57 15.88 -9.50
C ASN A 19 1.37 15.00 -9.09
N LYS A 20 1.68 13.85 -8.49
CA LYS A 20 0.72 12.94 -7.87
C LYS A 20 0.92 12.95 -6.35
N ILE A 21 -0.09 12.53 -5.59
CA ILE A 21 0.01 12.45 -4.12
C ILE A 21 1.20 11.58 -3.68
N SER A 22 1.48 10.49 -4.40
CA SER A 22 2.58 9.55 -4.13
C SER A 22 3.87 9.81 -4.91
N SER A 23 3.91 10.79 -5.81
CA SER A 23 5.10 11.12 -6.61
C SER A 23 5.05 12.60 -6.97
N PHE A 24 5.83 13.40 -6.27
CA PHE A 24 5.76 14.85 -6.40
C PHE A 24 7.12 15.52 -6.23
N VAL A 25 7.28 16.65 -6.91
CA VAL A 25 8.40 17.57 -6.75
C VAL A 25 7.92 18.83 -6.06
N THR A 26 8.64 19.27 -5.03
CA THR A 26 8.39 20.55 -4.35
C THR A 26 9.44 21.57 -4.76
N GLN A 27 8.99 22.74 -5.24
CA GLN A 27 9.81 23.92 -5.49
C GLN A 27 9.96 24.72 -4.19
N LEU A 28 11.20 24.92 -3.73
CA LEU A 28 11.50 25.72 -2.54
C LEU A 28 11.50 27.23 -2.88
N PRO A 29 11.13 28.11 -1.92
CA PRO A 29 11.10 29.56 -2.15
C PRO A 29 12.45 30.15 -2.58
N SER A 30 13.55 29.58 -2.09
CA SER A 30 14.92 29.96 -2.45
C SER A 30 15.82 28.72 -2.52
N PRO A 31 16.89 28.74 -3.34
CA PRO A 31 17.89 27.68 -3.32
C PRO A 31 18.52 27.53 -1.93
N ILE A 32 18.72 26.29 -1.51
CA ILE A 32 19.49 25.95 -0.31
C ILE A 32 20.88 25.55 -0.75
N THR A 33 21.90 26.10 -0.09
CA THR A 33 23.30 25.68 -0.22
C THR A 33 23.78 25.18 1.13
N LEU A 34 24.37 23.99 1.15
CA LEU A 34 24.80 23.26 2.34
C LEU A 34 26.33 23.16 2.35
N ASP A 35 26.95 23.83 3.31
CA ASP A 35 28.39 23.73 3.54
C ASP A 35 28.72 22.55 4.46
N GLY A 36 29.65 21.70 4.04
CA GLY A 36 30.09 20.52 4.80
C GLY A 36 29.27 19.26 4.56
N LYS A 37 29.30 18.33 5.51
CA LYS A 37 28.60 17.03 5.41
C LYS A 37 27.26 17.12 6.13
N TRP A 38 26.19 16.89 5.38
CA TRP A 38 24.82 16.92 5.89
C TRP A 38 24.15 15.57 5.77
N GLU A 39 23.18 15.35 6.64
CA GLU A 39 22.29 14.21 6.61
C GLU A 39 20.86 14.67 6.83
N VAL A 40 19.91 13.92 6.27
CA VAL A 40 18.48 14.23 6.30
C VAL A 40 17.70 13.01 6.73
N GLY A 41 16.67 13.22 7.55
CA GLY A 41 15.76 12.17 7.97
C GLY A 41 14.30 12.60 7.82
N LEU A 42 13.42 11.62 7.60
CA LEU A 42 11.97 11.81 7.69
C LEU A 42 11.58 11.99 9.17
N ALA A 43 11.22 13.22 9.54
CA ALA A 43 10.82 13.58 10.89
C ALA A 43 9.31 13.44 11.12
N GLU A 44 8.52 13.70 10.09
CA GLU A 44 7.07 13.56 10.15
C GLU A 44 6.52 13.18 8.76
N ILE A 45 5.47 12.37 8.76
CA ILE A 45 4.65 12.15 7.57
C ILE A 45 3.18 12.19 7.96
N ILE A 46 2.39 12.94 7.19
CA ILE A 46 0.94 12.92 7.23
C ILE A 46 0.44 12.36 5.90
N TYR A 47 -0.39 11.31 5.95
CA TYR A 47 -0.95 10.69 4.75
C TYR A 47 -2.41 10.25 4.95
N PRO A 48 -3.24 10.30 3.90
CA PRO A 48 -4.59 9.75 3.94
C PRO A 48 -4.56 8.26 3.60
N HIS A 49 -5.25 7.41 4.35
CA HIS A 49 -5.46 6.02 3.97
C HIS A 49 -6.65 5.94 3.02
N THR A 50 -6.41 6.16 1.73
CA THR A 50 -7.49 6.33 0.74
C THR A 50 -7.24 5.50 -0.51
N TRP A 51 -6.93 4.21 -0.36
CA TRP A 51 -6.79 3.28 -1.48
C TRP A 51 -7.59 2.00 -1.25
N TYR A 52 -7.93 1.33 -2.33
CA TYR A 52 -8.73 0.11 -2.28
C TYR A 52 -7.87 -1.13 -2.16
N ASN A 53 -8.20 -2.01 -1.21
CA ASN A 53 -7.63 -3.36 -1.17
C ASN A 53 -8.20 -4.23 -2.28
N ILE A 54 -9.47 -4.05 -2.67
CA ILE A 54 -10.07 -4.66 -3.86
C ILE A 54 -10.19 -3.62 -4.97
N ASN A 55 -9.55 -3.86 -6.10
CA ASN A 55 -9.50 -2.99 -7.28
C ASN A 55 -9.72 -3.80 -8.58
N GLU A 56 -9.74 -3.11 -9.72
CA GLU A 56 -10.03 -3.72 -11.04
C GLU A 56 -9.10 -4.86 -11.46
N THR A 57 -7.93 -4.99 -10.82
CA THR A 57 -6.94 -6.03 -11.16
C THR A 57 -7.05 -7.28 -10.28
N ASN A 58 -7.78 -7.20 -9.16
CA ASN A 58 -7.76 -8.24 -8.13
C ASN A 58 -9.17 -8.61 -7.60
N ASN A 59 -10.25 -8.17 -8.28
CA ASN A 59 -11.64 -8.28 -7.82
C ASN A 59 -12.45 -9.46 -8.39
N MET A 60 -11.85 -10.38 -9.13
CA MET A 60 -12.59 -11.40 -9.88
C MET A 60 -12.50 -12.81 -9.26
N PHE A 61 -13.57 -13.59 -9.38
CA PHE A 61 -13.55 -15.04 -9.16
C PHE A 61 -14.45 -15.76 -10.17
N GLY A 62 -14.12 -17.02 -10.45
CA GLY A 62 -14.91 -17.94 -11.26
C GLY A 62 -15.70 -18.94 -10.41
N PHE A 63 -16.79 -19.46 -10.95
CA PHE A 63 -17.56 -20.54 -10.36
C PHE A 63 -18.31 -21.37 -11.41
N ASP A 64 -18.54 -22.64 -11.11
CA ASP A 64 -19.37 -23.58 -11.86
C ASP A 64 -20.44 -24.09 -10.90
N LEU A 65 -21.70 -24.17 -11.34
CA LEU A 65 -22.81 -24.62 -10.49
C LEU A 65 -23.10 -26.12 -10.64
N GLY A 66 -22.17 -26.89 -11.20
CA GLY A 66 -22.30 -28.33 -11.47
C GLY A 66 -22.87 -28.64 -12.85
N ASP A 67 -23.03 -27.64 -13.71
CA ASP A 67 -23.49 -27.78 -15.10
C ASP A 67 -22.32 -27.82 -16.10
N GLY A 68 -21.08 -27.73 -15.63
CA GLY A 68 -19.88 -27.71 -16.47
C GLY A 68 -19.62 -26.34 -17.10
N LYS A 69 -20.40 -25.32 -16.75
CA LYS A 69 -20.27 -23.96 -17.30
C LYS A 69 -19.55 -23.06 -16.31
N LEU A 70 -18.35 -22.61 -16.71
CA LEU A 70 -17.63 -21.60 -15.95
C LEU A 70 -18.28 -20.22 -16.11
N ASN A 71 -18.73 -19.66 -14.99
CA ASN A 71 -19.19 -18.30 -14.86
C ASN A 71 -18.15 -17.48 -14.10
N THR A 72 -18.12 -16.16 -14.31
CA THR A 72 -17.20 -15.25 -13.61
C THR A 72 -17.97 -14.10 -13.00
N ARG A 73 -17.53 -13.63 -11.83
CA ARG A 73 -18.07 -12.45 -11.17
C ARG A 73 -16.94 -11.54 -10.70
N LYS A 74 -17.18 -10.24 -10.81
CA LYS A 74 -16.34 -9.20 -10.23
C LYS A 74 -16.98 -8.63 -8.97
N LEU A 75 -16.18 -8.37 -7.95
CA LEU A 75 -16.53 -7.55 -6.81
C LEU A 75 -16.37 -6.08 -7.21
N SER A 76 -17.20 -5.21 -6.64
CA SER A 76 -17.02 -3.77 -6.79
C SER A 76 -15.67 -3.36 -6.18
N PRO A 77 -14.86 -2.54 -6.86
CA PRO A 77 -13.70 -1.93 -6.24
C PRO A 77 -14.08 -1.16 -4.96
N GLY A 78 -13.24 -1.25 -3.95
CA GLY A 78 -13.47 -0.59 -2.67
C GLY A 78 -12.54 -1.06 -1.57
N SER A 79 -12.64 -0.40 -0.42
CA SER A 79 -11.99 -0.84 0.81
C SER A 79 -12.91 -1.78 1.58
N TYR A 80 -12.50 -3.04 1.69
CA TYR A 80 -13.19 -4.07 2.48
C TYR A 80 -12.44 -4.26 3.78
N GLU A 81 -12.99 -3.77 4.90
CA GLU A 81 -12.31 -3.80 6.20
C GLU A 81 -12.20 -5.20 6.79
N THR A 82 -13.12 -6.11 6.44
CA THR A 82 -13.16 -7.45 7.02
C THR A 82 -13.32 -8.54 5.96
N ILE A 83 -12.81 -9.75 6.25
CA ILE A 83 -13.03 -10.93 5.41
C ILE A 83 -14.53 -11.24 5.24
N PRO A 84 -15.38 -11.17 6.29
CA PRO A 84 -16.83 -11.28 6.12
C PRO A 84 -17.42 -10.36 5.05
N ASP A 85 -16.95 -9.11 4.92
CA ASP A 85 -17.45 -8.18 3.89
C ASP A 85 -17.11 -8.65 2.47
N ILE A 86 -15.88 -9.17 2.29
CA ILE A 86 -15.45 -9.78 1.02
C ILE A 86 -16.33 -10.99 0.70
N LEU A 87 -16.52 -11.90 1.67
CA LEU A 87 -17.34 -13.09 1.48
C LEU A 87 -18.81 -12.76 1.17
N LYS A 88 -19.36 -11.72 1.81
CA LYS A 88 -20.71 -11.23 1.53
C LYS A 88 -20.82 -10.69 0.10
N ALA A 89 -19.80 -9.98 -0.39
CA ALA A 89 -19.76 -9.50 -1.77
C ALA A 89 -19.61 -10.64 -2.80
N MET A 90 -18.96 -11.74 -2.43
CA MET A 90 -18.86 -12.96 -3.25
C MET A 90 -20.14 -13.80 -3.27
N ALA A 91 -20.97 -13.72 -2.22
CA ALA A 91 -22.11 -14.60 -2.03
C ALA A 91 -23.05 -14.62 -3.25
N LEU A 92 -23.39 -15.83 -3.70
CA LEU A 92 -24.31 -16.08 -4.82
C LEU A 92 -25.70 -16.38 -4.25
N THR A 93 -26.46 -15.35 -3.90
CA THR A 93 -27.75 -15.45 -3.18
C THR A 93 -28.76 -16.38 -3.88
N SER A 94 -28.77 -16.40 -5.22
CA SER A 94 -29.63 -17.31 -6.00
C SER A 94 -29.21 -18.79 -5.96
N HIS A 95 -28.02 -19.10 -5.40
CA HIS A 95 -27.40 -20.43 -5.40
C HIS A 95 -26.73 -20.77 -4.05
N GLU A 96 -27.21 -20.22 -2.92
CA GLU A 96 -26.63 -20.45 -1.57
C GLU A 96 -26.59 -21.93 -1.15
N GLY A 97 -27.48 -22.75 -1.71
CA GLY A 97 -27.47 -24.20 -1.49
C GLY A 97 -26.27 -24.91 -2.10
N LYS A 98 -25.67 -24.36 -3.17
CA LYS A 98 -24.58 -24.99 -3.92
C LYS A 98 -23.20 -24.52 -3.50
N ILE A 99 -23.04 -23.24 -3.16
CA ILE A 99 -21.74 -22.66 -2.79
C ILE A 99 -21.92 -21.82 -1.52
N ASN A 100 -21.17 -22.16 -0.47
CA ASN A 100 -21.23 -21.51 0.83
C ASN A 100 -19.83 -21.10 1.29
N PHE A 101 -19.71 -19.83 1.70
CA PHE A 101 -18.49 -19.26 2.25
C PHE A 101 -18.66 -19.02 3.75
N LYS A 102 -17.71 -19.47 4.56
CA LYS A 102 -17.67 -19.22 6.01
C LYS A 102 -16.32 -18.71 6.45
N PHE A 103 -16.31 -17.71 7.31
CA PHE A 103 -15.11 -17.23 7.98
C PHE A 103 -15.11 -17.69 9.44
N ASN A 104 -13.97 -18.21 9.92
CA ASN A 104 -13.76 -18.48 11.33
C ASN A 104 -12.95 -17.32 11.95
N PRO A 105 -13.52 -16.51 12.85
CA PRO A 105 -12.85 -15.34 13.41
C PRO A 105 -11.67 -15.69 14.34
N HIS A 106 -11.65 -16.91 14.91
CA HIS A 106 -10.58 -17.34 15.83
C HIS A 106 -9.34 -17.80 15.07
N THR A 107 -9.52 -18.64 14.04
CA THR A 107 -8.41 -19.13 13.21
C THR A 107 -8.06 -18.18 12.07
N LYS A 108 -8.92 -17.19 11.82
CA LYS A 108 -8.89 -16.29 10.66
C LYS A 108 -8.86 -17.07 9.33
N ARG A 109 -9.50 -18.24 9.28
CA ARG A 109 -9.53 -19.10 8.08
C ARG A 109 -10.87 -19.00 7.37
N VAL A 110 -10.82 -19.18 6.06
CA VAL A 110 -12.00 -19.23 5.20
C VAL A 110 -12.28 -20.68 4.82
N LYS A 111 -13.53 -21.09 4.93
CA LYS A 111 -14.03 -22.39 4.49
C LYS A 111 -15.01 -22.19 3.36
N ILE A 112 -14.76 -22.88 2.25
CA ILE A 112 -15.61 -22.88 1.07
C ILE A 112 -16.17 -24.28 0.93
N LYS A 113 -17.50 -24.38 0.92
CA LYS A 113 -18.24 -25.62 0.70
C LYS A 113 -19.00 -25.52 -0.62
N THR A 114 -18.84 -26.52 -1.46
CA THR A 114 -19.55 -26.69 -2.73
C THR A 114 -20.30 -28.02 -2.75
N THR A 115 -21.48 -28.09 -3.37
CA THR A 115 -22.28 -29.32 -3.54
C THR A 115 -22.67 -29.55 -5.00
N ASP A 116 -23.16 -30.75 -5.31
CA ASP A 116 -23.73 -31.10 -6.62
C ASP A 116 -22.78 -30.83 -7.81
N GLY A 117 -21.49 -31.10 -7.61
CA GLY A 117 -20.46 -30.88 -8.63
C GLY A 117 -20.06 -29.42 -8.84
N ALA A 118 -20.60 -28.48 -8.05
CA ALA A 118 -20.22 -27.07 -8.10
C ALA A 118 -18.75 -26.86 -7.73
N LYS A 119 -18.15 -25.79 -8.29
CA LYS A 119 -16.73 -25.46 -8.15
C LYS A 119 -16.54 -23.96 -7.98
N VAL A 120 -15.48 -23.58 -7.27
CA VAL A 120 -15.05 -22.18 -7.15
C VAL A 120 -13.60 -22.06 -7.59
N ILE A 121 -13.29 -21.01 -8.36
CA ILE A 121 -11.95 -20.67 -8.82
C ILE A 121 -11.64 -19.26 -8.35
N LEU A 122 -10.69 -19.11 -7.44
CA LEU A 122 -10.25 -17.80 -6.97
C LEU A 122 -9.10 -17.29 -7.84
N GLU A 123 -9.24 -16.11 -8.42
CA GLU A 123 -8.10 -15.44 -9.06
C GLU A 123 -7.07 -14.99 -8.03
N LYS A 124 -5.83 -14.78 -8.47
CA LYS A 124 -4.66 -14.51 -7.60
C LYS A 124 -4.94 -13.53 -6.46
N GLY A 125 -5.64 -12.43 -6.75
CA GLY A 125 -6.00 -11.37 -5.80
C GLY A 125 -6.86 -11.83 -4.62
N LEU A 126 -8.07 -12.30 -4.91
CA LEU A 126 -8.97 -12.85 -3.89
C LEU A 126 -8.41 -14.13 -3.27
N CYS A 127 -7.67 -14.92 -4.04
CA CYS A 127 -7.02 -16.12 -3.56
C CYS A 127 -6.06 -15.82 -2.40
N SER A 128 -5.19 -14.81 -2.55
CA SER A 128 -4.28 -14.39 -1.47
C SER A 128 -5.04 -13.83 -0.28
N MET A 129 -5.99 -12.89 -0.50
CA MET A 129 -6.77 -12.26 0.59
C MET A 129 -7.53 -13.29 1.44
N LEU A 130 -8.05 -14.34 0.81
CA LEU A 130 -8.81 -15.39 1.47
C LEU A 130 -7.93 -16.52 2.02
N GLY A 131 -6.60 -16.43 1.89
CA GLY A 131 -5.64 -17.38 2.43
C GLY A 131 -5.53 -18.69 1.65
N PHE A 132 -5.92 -18.72 0.38
CA PHE A 132 -5.81 -19.91 -0.48
C PHE A 132 -4.56 -19.82 -1.37
N GLN A 133 -4.13 -20.97 -1.87
CA GLN A 133 -3.26 -21.06 -3.04
C GLN A 133 -4.11 -21.25 -4.30
N PRO A 134 -3.64 -20.81 -5.49
CA PRO A 134 -4.38 -20.97 -6.74
C PRO A 134 -4.77 -22.44 -6.97
N GLN A 135 -6.07 -22.71 -6.92
CA GLN A 135 -6.63 -24.05 -7.08
C GLN A 135 -8.12 -23.97 -7.42
N VAL A 136 -8.65 -25.05 -8.00
CA VAL A 136 -10.09 -25.27 -8.11
C VAL A 136 -10.58 -25.85 -6.78
N ILE A 137 -11.61 -25.24 -6.21
CA ILE A 137 -12.17 -25.62 -4.93
C ILE A 137 -13.45 -26.42 -5.15
N GLU A 138 -13.45 -27.64 -4.63
CA GLU A 138 -14.55 -28.61 -4.69
C GLU A 138 -14.81 -29.21 -3.29
N ASN A 139 -16.00 -29.76 -3.09
CA ASN A 139 -16.51 -30.32 -1.83
C ASN A 139 -16.39 -29.37 -0.63
N ILE A 140 -15.41 -29.57 0.24
CA ILE A 140 -15.15 -28.71 1.40
C ILE A 140 -13.67 -28.46 1.45
N LYS A 141 -13.29 -27.19 1.41
CA LYS A 141 -11.89 -26.75 1.55
C LYS A 141 -11.78 -25.62 2.54
N GLU A 142 -10.77 -25.69 3.39
CA GLU A 142 -10.38 -24.60 4.29
C GLU A 142 -9.05 -24.00 3.81
N SER A 143 -8.89 -22.69 4.02
CA SER A 143 -7.73 -21.92 3.56
C SER A 143 -6.43 -22.41 4.22
N SER A 144 -5.35 -22.52 3.44
CA SER A 144 -4.03 -22.94 3.90
C SER A 144 -3.27 -21.85 4.66
N PHE A 145 -3.68 -20.59 4.50
CA PHE A 145 -3.18 -19.43 5.25
C PHE A 145 -4.33 -18.65 5.91
N THR A 146 -3.97 -17.78 6.86
CA THR A 146 -4.93 -16.83 7.44
C THR A 146 -5.39 -15.86 6.36
N ALA A 147 -6.69 -15.62 6.30
CA ALA A 147 -7.28 -14.61 5.46
C ALA A 147 -7.06 -13.22 6.10
N ASP A 148 -6.67 -12.27 5.27
CA ASP A 148 -6.43 -10.89 5.66
C ASP A 148 -6.91 -9.96 4.52
N PRO A 149 -7.83 -9.03 4.76
CA PRO A 149 -8.25 -8.10 3.72
C PRO A 149 -7.10 -7.18 3.26
N HIS A 150 -6.04 -7.04 4.05
CA HIS A 150 -4.91 -6.16 3.80
C HIS A 150 -3.63 -6.96 3.48
N THR A 151 -3.74 -8.11 2.79
CA THR A 151 -2.71 -9.17 2.58
C THR A 151 -1.28 -8.78 2.14
N GLU A 152 -0.93 -7.51 2.01
CA GLU A 152 0.43 -7.07 1.75
C GLU A 152 1.04 -6.48 3.02
N PHE A 153 2.36 -6.66 3.18
CA PHE A 153 3.11 -6.04 4.27
C PHE A 153 2.70 -4.56 4.37
N PRO A 154 2.12 -4.11 5.50
CA PRO A 154 1.50 -2.79 5.61
C PRO A 154 2.59 -1.74 5.79
N ILE A 155 3.40 -1.56 4.76
CA ILE A 155 4.49 -0.60 4.68
C ILE A 155 4.50 0.06 3.30
N PHE A 156 4.91 1.32 3.25
CA PHE A 156 5.40 1.94 2.02
C PHE A 156 6.82 2.45 2.20
N TYR A 157 7.54 2.47 1.09
CA TYR A 157 8.90 2.96 0.95
C TYR A 157 8.84 4.40 0.47
N VAL A 158 9.44 5.32 1.23
CA VAL A 158 9.56 6.73 0.89
C VAL A 158 10.96 6.97 0.34
N TYR A 159 11.03 7.34 -0.93
CA TYR A 159 12.24 7.69 -1.66
C TYR A 159 12.36 9.20 -1.81
N SER A 160 13.59 9.70 -1.92
CA SER A 160 13.81 11.11 -2.25
C SER A 160 15.11 11.32 -3.01
N ASP A 161 15.09 12.21 -4.00
CA ASP A 161 16.28 12.56 -4.79
C ASP A 161 17.36 13.31 -4.00
N ILE A 162 17.07 13.73 -2.76
CA ILE A 162 18.01 14.47 -1.90
C ILE A 162 18.96 13.57 -1.10
N VAL A 163 18.70 12.25 -1.04
CA VAL A 163 19.52 11.31 -0.26
C VAL A 163 20.48 10.51 -1.12
N GLN A 164 21.62 10.12 -0.55
CA GLN A 164 22.49 9.13 -1.17
C GLN A 164 21.80 7.77 -1.25
N PRO A 165 22.02 6.98 -2.33
CA PRO A 165 21.56 5.61 -2.38
C PRO A 165 22.03 4.79 -1.17
N VAL A 166 21.13 3.99 -0.62
CA VAL A 166 21.39 3.04 0.46
C VAL A 166 21.04 1.62 -0.01
N VAL A 167 21.66 0.63 0.62
CA VAL A 167 21.38 -0.79 0.33
C VAL A 167 19.99 -1.16 0.83
N VAL A 168 19.15 -1.66 -0.08
CA VAL A 168 17.81 -2.17 0.18
C VAL A 168 17.69 -3.58 -0.39
N GLY A 169 17.90 -4.59 0.45
CA GLY A 169 17.94 -5.98 -0.01
C GLY A 169 19.10 -6.22 -0.97
N HIS A 170 18.80 -6.46 -2.25
CA HIS A 170 19.79 -6.76 -3.30
C HIS A 170 20.02 -5.60 -4.28
N VAL A 171 19.47 -4.41 -4.00
CA VAL A 171 19.63 -3.21 -4.82
C VAL A 171 20.08 -2.02 -3.98
N GLU A 172 20.65 -1.00 -4.62
CA GLU A 172 20.83 0.32 -4.02
C GLU A 172 19.73 1.27 -4.51
N ALA A 173 19.14 2.03 -3.60
CA ALA A 173 18.06 2.96 -3.92
C ALA A 173 18.10 4.20 -3.01
N PRO A 174 17.61 5.37 -3.46
CA PRO A 174 17.57 6.59 -2.68
C PRO A 174 16.42 6.56 -1.63
N LEU A 175 16.43 5.52 -0.78
CA LEU A 175 15.42 5.26 0.23
C LEU A 175 15.65 6.16 1.44
N LEU A 176 14.67 7.00 1.75
CA LEU A 176 14.68 7.84 2.94
C LEU A 176 14.19 7.07 4.17
N ARG A 177 13.06 6.36 4.04
CA ARG A 177 12.46 5.60 5.15
C ARG A 177 11.44 4.56 4.69
N VAL A 178 11.30 3.48 5.46
CA VAL A 178 10.15 2.57 5.41
C VAL A 178 9.13 3.02 6.46
N VAL A 179 7.91 3.31 6.04
CA VAL A 179 6.82 3.79 6.90
C VAL A 179 5.77 2.71 7.03
N ARG A 180 5.32 2.44 8.26
CA ARG A 180 4.21 1.51 8.52
C ARG A 180 2.87 2.18 8.19
N ILE A 181 2.03 1.44 7.51
CA ILE A 181 0.64 1.75 7.21
C ILE A 181 -0.22 1.46 8.43
N SER A 182 -1.10 2.38 8.78
CA SER A 182 -2.08 2.23 9.85
C SER A 182 -3.38 2.95 9.51
N GLY A 183 -4.39 2.77 10.36
CA GLY A 183 -5.73 3.34 10.17
C GLY A 183 -6.57 2.58 9.15
N ASN A 184 -7.83 2.97 9.07
CA ASN A 184 -8.85 2.44 8.18
C ASN A 184 -9.06 3.38 6.98
N ASP A 185 -9.89 2.98 6.02
CA ASP A 185 -10.18 3.82 4.86
C ASP A 185 -10.76 5.18 5.28
N GLY A 186 -10.23 6.24 4.67
CA GLY A 186 -10.60 7.62 4.94
C GLY A 186 -9.85 8.28 6.11
N ASP A 187 -9.13 7.54 6.93
CA ASP A 187 -8.35 8.12 8.02
C ASP A 187 -7.20 8.99 7.51
N VAL A 188 -6.88 10.05 8.25
CA VAL A 188 -5.66 10.83 8.05
C VAL A 188 -4.69 10.46 9.16
N ILE A 189 -3.56 9.88 8.76
CA ILE A 189 -2.56 9.35 9.67
C ILE A 189 -1.42 10.35 9.81
N ASN A 190 -1.10 10.70 11.04
CA ASN A 190 0.09 11.46 11.39
C ASN A 190 1.10 10.54 12.09
N VAL A 191 2.33 10.51 11.57
CA VAL A 191 3.43 9.76 12.17
C VAL A 191 4.59 10.71 12.45
N LEU A 192 4.89 10.91 13.73
CA LEU A 192 6.03 11.67 14.21
C LEU A 192 7.18 10.71 14.57
N TYR A 193 8.41 11.09 14.23
CA TYR A 193 9.61 10.32 14.53
C TYR A 193 10.57 11.10 15.43
N ASP A 194 10.57 10.79 16.72
CA ASP A 194 11.51 11.39 17.69
C ASP A 194 12.98 11.15 17.34
N ARG A 195 13.25 10.02 16.69
CA ARG A 195 14.57 9.65 16.18
C ARG A 195 14.46 9.31 14.69
N PRO A 196 14.57 10.31 13.81
CA PRO A 196 14.59 10.09 12.37
C PRO A 196 15.76 9.18 11.99
N HIS A 197 15.55 8.31 11.00
CA HIS A 197 16.66 7.64 10.33
C HIS A 197 17.30 8.65 9.39
N TYR A 198 18.57 9.01 9.63
CA TYR A 198 19.28 9.98 8.81
C TYR A 198 20.09 9.29 7.72
N VAL A 199 19.97 9.81 6.51
CA VAL A 199 20.72 9.39 5.33
C VAL A 199 21.57 10.57 4.86
N PRO A 200 22.82 10.35 4.41
CA PRO A 200 23.64 11.44 3.87
C PRO A 200 22.94 12.17 2.72
N VAL A 201 23.03 13.49 2.71
CA VAL A 201 22.51 14.33 1.62
C VAL A 201 23.44 14.20 0.41
N ILE A 202 22.88 13.98 -0.79
CA ILE A 202 23.66 13.79 -2.02
C ILE A 202 24.03 15.11 -2.73
N ARG A 203 23.23 16.17 -2.56
CA ARG A 203 23.43 17.48 -3.20
C ARG A 203 23.83 18.56 -2.21
N GLN A 204 24.82 19.37 -2.57
CA GLN A 204 25.22 20.55 -1.80
C GLN A 204 24.39 21.79 -2.13
N SER A 205 23.78 21.88 -3.30
CA SER A 205 22.86 22.95 -3.67
C SER A 205 21.63 22.38 -4.35
N PHE A 206 20.45 22.83 -3.93
CA PHE A 206 19.17 22.38 -4.47
C PHE A 206 18.07 23.42 -4.20
N GLN A 207 17.11 23.51 -5.12
CA GLN A 207 15.87 24.27 -4.92
C GLN A 207 14.64 23.39 -5.08
N THR A 208 14.81 22.15 -5.52
CA THR A 208 13.74 21.17 -5.68
C THR A 208 14.06 19.94 -4.86
N ILE A 209 13.02 19.30 -4.33
CA ILE A 209 13.09 17.97 -3.72
C ILE A 209 11.98 17.12 -4.31
N GLU A 210 12.33 15.95 -4.80
CA GLU A 210 11.40 14.92 -5.25
C GLU A 210 11.15 13.91 -4.14
N ILE A 211 9.90 13.47 -4.03
CA ILE A 211 9.45 12.41 -3.14
C ILE A 211 8.68 11.39 -3.96
N GLU A 212 9.00 10.11 -3.81
CA GLU A 212 8.18 9.00 -4.27
C GLU A 212 7.79 8.08 -3.12
N ILE A 213 6.55 7.62 -3.10
CA ILE A 213 5.99 6.74 -2.09
C ILE A 213 5.47 5.49 -2.80
N ARG A 214 6.10 4.35 -2.53
CA ARG A 214 5.82 3.08 -3.21
C ARG A 214 5.41 1.98 -2.24
N LEU A 215 4.49 1.13 -2.67
CA LEU A 215 4.15 -0.12 -2.00
C LEU A 215 5.32 -1.12 -2.08
N ASN A 216 5.23 -2.21 -1.33
CA ASN A 216 6.21 -3.31 -1.40
C ASN A 216 6.35 -3.92 -2.81
N SER A 217 5.32 -3.82 -3.64
CA SER A 217 5.31 -4.25 -5.05
C SER A 217 6.15 -3.35 -5.95
N GLY A 218 6.61 -2.20 -5.46
CA GLY A 218 7.31 -1.18 -6.23
C GLY A 218 6.39 -0.20 -6.96
N ASN A 219 5.08 -0.47 -7.01
CA ASN A 219 4.10 0.47 -7.55
C ASN A 219 3.94 1.69 -6.64
N LEU A 220 3.61 2.84 -7.23
CA LEU A 220 3.23 4.03 -6.46
C LEU A 220 2.01 3.73 -5.58
N VAL A 221 1.99 4.28 -4.37
CA VAL A 221 0.79 4.18 -3.50
C VAL A 221 -0.39 4.84 -4.22
N PRO A 222 -1.52 4.13 -4.43
CA PRO A 222 -2.64 4.62 -5.22
C PRO A 222 -3.61 5.43 -4.35
N PHE A 223 -3.15 6.54 -3.79
CA PHE A 223 -4.03 7.46 -3.05
C PHE A 223 -5.14 8.01 -3.97
N GLU A 224 -6.40 7.80 -3.60
CA GLU A 224 -7.56 8.27 -4.36
C GLU A 224 -7.87 9.75 -4.10
N ARG A 225 -7.61 10.24 -2.89
CA ARG A 225 -7.92 11.61 -2.47
C ARG A 225 -7.06 12.08 -1.31
N GLY A 226 -7.04 13.40 -1.11
CA GLY A 226 -6.31 14.08 -0.04
C GLY A 226 -4.93 14.55 -0.50
N LYS A 227 -3.99 14.65 0.44
CA LYS A 227 -2.60 15.02 0.16
C LYS A 227 -1.66 14.45 1.19
N VAL A 228 -0.40 14.30 0.81
CA VAL A 228 0.67 13.90 1.72
C VAL A 228 1.46 15.13 2.14
N ILE A 229 1.87 15.16 3.41
CA ILE A 229 2.80 16.16 3.94
C ILE A 229 4.01 15.41 4.48
N ILE A 230 5.20 15.76 3.98
CA ILE A 230 6.48 15.24 4.45
C ILE A 230 7.21 16.34 5.20
N VAL A 231 7.68 16.07 6.42
CA VAL A 231 8.62 16.95 7.11
C VAL A 231 9.98 16.30 7.16
N LEU A 232 10.94 16.93 6.48
CA LEU A 232 12.34 16.54 6.48
C LEU A 232 13.10 17.33 7.53
N HIS A 233 13.99 16.65 8.26
CA HIS A 233 14.93 17.30 9.17
C HIS A 233 16.35 17.14 8.64
N PHE A 234 16.97 18.26 8.30
CA PHE A 234 18.36 18.34 7.86
C PHE A 234 19.25 18.71 9.04
N ARG A 235 20.38 18.01 9.20
CA ARG A 235 21.40 18.37 10.20
C ARG A 235 22.81 18.14 9.68
N MET A 236 23.75 18.90 10.21
CA MET A 236 25.17 18.64 9.98
C MET A 236 25.57 17.31 10.62
N ARG A 237 26.25 16.45 9.86
CA ARG A 237 26.80 15.20 10.36
C ARG A 237 27.94 15.52 11.31
N GLN A 238 27.79 15.13 12.57
CA GLN A 238 28.90 15.22 13.53
C GLN A 238 29.95 14.18 13.15
N ILE A 239 31.16 14.66 12.85
CA ILE A 239 32.33 13.80 12.75
C ILE A 239 32.74 13.53 14.20
N LEU A 240 32.59 12.28 14.64
CA LEU A 240 33.23 11.80 15.86
C LEU A 240 34.74 11.70 15.64
#